data_AF-A0A6N8N972-F1
#
_entry.id   AF-A0A6N8N972-F1
#
_cell.length_a   1.000
_cell.length_b   1.000
_cell.length_c   1.000
_cell.angle_alpha   90.00
_cell.angle_beta   90.00
_cell.angle_gamma   90.00
#
_symmetry.space_group_name_H-M   'P 1'
#
loop_
_entity.id
_entity.type
_entity.pdbx_description
1 polymer ?
#
loop_
_entity_poly.entity_id
_entity_poly.type
_entity_poly.pdbx_seq_one_letter_code
_entity_poly.pdbx_strand_id
1 'polypeptide(L)'
;MFGSRTNLVTKWFTVFEAKKTPDRIPLSRASMQDADMYEVYLRKEGKDNGYLFVRKDGNKLEVKEYCEERDSFCIPTILYLSEITPEQVYGTHYFQGYRIDFNDLNHLEKVASRKFLNDIRKDRKKEEKQQKRYNEQERRVNDRMDVLNAVIELYMKDGSHHGLPKIATRIHSFRWELHPRKGEMKRELELVLESFVLDGELKKGEHGGYRPTGKAFTTLGEYSTQSRRHAEISKLQSGTVRATALAAIAAIASATPVIMLYLAKLFNTIKALL
;
A
#
# COMPACT_ATOMS: atom_id res chain seq x y z
N MET A 1 0.88 0.55 49.96
CA MET A 1 0.84 0.16 48.52
C MET A 1 0.72 1.38 47.58
N PHE A 2 1.28 2.56 47.93
CA PHE A 2 1.05 3.82 47.20
C PHE A 2 2.22 4.31 46.32
N GLY A 3 3.43 3.74 46.46
CA GLY A 3 4.64 4.27 45.80
C GLY A 3 4.76 4.03 44.28
N SER A 4 4.04 3.06 43.73
CA SER A 4 4.15 2.70 42.29
C SER A 4 3.34 3.65 41.38
N ARG A 5 2.15 4.10 41.83
CA ARG A 5 1.21 4.88 40.99
C ARG A 5 1.65 6.34 40.79
N THR A 6 2.14 7.00 41.85
CA THR A 6 2.62 8.39 41.80
C THR A 6 3.87 8.53 40.91
N ASN A 7 4.69 7.47 40.82
CA ASN A 7 5.86 7.42 39.96
C ASN A 7 5.47 7.46 38.48
N LEU A 8 4.42 6.72 38.09
CA LEU A 8 3.98 6.61 36.70
C LEU A 8 3.45 7.94 36.15
N VAL A 9 2.61 8.65 36.92
CA VAL A 9 2.07 9.97 36.55
C VAL A 9 3.21 10.98 36.38
N THR A 10 4.12 11.05 37.35
CA THR A 10 5.26 11.98 37.31
C THR A 10 6.19 11.69 36.12
N LYS A 11 6.48 10.41 35.86
CA LYS A 11 7.28 9.95 34.71
C LYS A 11 6.65 10.44 33.41
N TRP A 12 5.38 10.16 33.18
CA TRP A 12 4.73 10.45 31.90
C TRP A 12 4.50 11.93 31.66
N PHE A 13 4.08 12.72 32.66
CA PHE A 13 3.94 14.17 32.47
C PHE A 13 5.28 14.87 32.20
N THR A 14 6.41 14.30 32.65
CA THR A 14 7.74 14.79 32.25
C THR A 14 8.03 14.49 30.77
N VAL A 15 7.64 13.31 30.28
CA VAL A 15 7.74 12.96 28.85
C VAL A 15 6.81 13.82 28.00
N PHE A 16 5.57 14.06 28.46
CA PHE A 16 4.60 14.89 27.75
C PHE A 16 5.05 16.33 27.57
N GLU A 17 5.67 16.94 28.60
CA GLU A 17 6.26 18.28 28.45
C GLU A 17 7.38 18.31 27.40
N ALA A 18 8.26 17.30 27.42
CA ALA A 18 9.38 17.21 26.48
C ALA A 18 8.93 16.94 25.04
N LYS A 19 7.75 16.34 24.86
CA LYS A 19 7.22 15.87 23.58
C LYS A 19 5.79 16.37 23.34
N LYS A 20 5.51 17.63 23.69
CA LYS A 20 4.18 18.22 23.50
C LYS A 20 3.88 18.48 22.02
N THR A 21 2.60 18.43 21.68
CA THR A 21 2.13 18.85 20.37
C THR A 21 2.28 20.37 20.18
N PRO A 22 2.52 20.84 18.94
CA PRO A 22 2.40 22.24 18.60
C PRO A 22 0.93 22.68 18.57
N ASP A 23 0.67 23.98 18.58
CA ASP A 23 -0.69 24.54 18.52
C ASP A 23 -1.51 24.09 17.30
N ARG A 24 -0.84 23.73 16.20
CA ARG A 24 -1.45 23.18 15.00
C ARG A 24 -0.78 21.88 14.59
N ILE A 25 -1.53 20.78 14.69
CA ILE A 25 -1.10 19.44 14.34
C ILE A 25 -1.34 19.23 12.83
N PRO A 26 -0.29 19.06 12.00
CA PRO A 26 -0.50 18.84 10.58
C PRO A 26 -0.98 17.40 10.32
N LEU A 27 -2.17 17.25 9.73
CA LEU A 27 -2.81 15.93 9.58
C LEU A 27 -2.27 15.06 8.44
N SER A 28 -1.34 15.59 7.63
CA SER A 28 -0.79 14.80 6.53
C SER A 28 0.22 13.77 7.06
N ARG A 29 0.17 12.54 6.53
CA ARG A 29 1.16 11.51 6.88
C ARG A 29 2.59 11.97 6.60
N ALA A 30 2.80 12.72 5.52
CA ALA A 30 4.11 13.23 5.12
C ALA A 30 4.70 14.19 6.16
N SER A 31 3.91 15.15 6.65
CA SER A 31 4.33 16.08 7.70
C SER A 31 4.55 15.41 9.06
N MET A 32 4.00 14.21 9.26
CA MET A 32 4.09 13.46 10.51
C MET A 32 5.18 12.38 10.52
N GLN A 33 5.97 12.25 9.45
CA GLN A 33 6.97 11.17 9.32
C GLN A 33 8.04 11.17 10.43
N ASP A 34 8.37 12.36 10.94
CA ASP A 34 9.36 12.53 12.02
C ASP A 34 8.70 12.83 13.38
N ALA A 35 7.36 12.73 13.45
CA ALA A 35 6.63 13.01 14.68
C ALA A 35 7.01 12.04 15.80
N ASP A 36 7.19 12.58 16.99
CA ASP A 36 7.26 11.85 18.25
C ASP A 36 6.72 12.78 19.34
N MET A 37 5.39 12.93 19.36
CA MET A 37 4.68 13.92 20.18
C MET A 37 3.38 13.37 20.77
N TYR A 38 2.98 13.89 21.92
CA TYR A 38 1.80 13.47 22.67
C TYR A 38 0.77 14.59 22.75
N GLU A 39 -0.46 14.27 22.36
CA GLU A 39 -1.63 15.05 22.70
C GLU A 39 -2.31 14.36 23.88
N VAL A 40 -2.45 15.06 25.00
CA VAL A 40 -2.81 14.45 26.28
C VAL A 40 -4.00 15.15 26.88
N TYR A 41 -4.95 14.35 27.34
CA TYR A 41 -6.17 14.79 27.98
C TYR A 41 -6.33 14.11 29.34
N LEU A 42 -7.11 14.75 30.21
CA LEU A 42 -7.47 14.22 31.51
C LEU A 42 -8.99 14.21 31.69
N ARG A 43 -9.51 13.12 32.25
CA ARG A 43 -10.93 13.00 32.59
C ARG A 43 -11.27 13.84 33.80
N LYS A 44 -12.41 14.53 33.75
CA LYS A 44 -13.02 15.20 34.91
C LYS A 44 -14.27 14.40 35.29
N GLU A 45 -14.32 13.90 36.52
CA GLU A 45 -15.47 13.13 37.05
C GLU A 45 -15.89 11.95 36.14
N GLY A 46 -14.92 11.31 35.49
CA GLY A 46 -15.16 10.18 34.59
C GLY A 46 -15.57 10.53 33.15
N LYS A 47 -15.70 11.82 32.79
CA LYS A 47 -16.00 12.26 31.42
C LYS A 47 -14.75 12.45 30.57
N ASP A 48 -14.80 12.01 29.31
CA ASP A 48 -13.73 12.09 28.29
C ASP A 48 -13.51 13.50 27.69
N ASN A 49 -14.03 14.56 28.32
CA ASN A 49 -13.82 15.96 27.93
C ASN A 49 -13.47 16.82 29.16
N GLY A 50 -12.60 16.34 30.04
CA GLY A 50 -12.25 17.10 31.24
C GLY A 50 -11.30 18.25 30.93
N TYR A 51 -10.06 17.88 30.60
CA TYR A 51 -8.97 18.82 30.46
C TYR A 51 -8.03 18.43 29.31
N LEU A 52 -7.46 19.42 28.64
CA LEU A 52 -6.34 19.29 27.71
C LEU A 52 -5.05 19.75 28.40
N PHE A 53 -4.03 18.90 28.40
CA PHE A 53 -2.71 19.25 28.94
C PHE A 53 -2.01 20.31 28.06
N VAL A 54 -1.42 21.33 28.70
CA VAL A 54 -0.69 22.39 28.01
C VAL A 54 0.78 22.41 28.43
N ARG A 55 1.02 22.43 29.75
CA ARG A 55 2.37 22.57 30.28
C ARG A 55 2.50 21.96 31.67
N LYS A 56 3.69 21.46 31.99
CA LYS A 56 4.09 21.08 33.35
C LYS A 56 5.12 22.07 33.90
N ASP A 57 4.92 22.48 35.15
CA ASP A 57 5.90 23.22 35.95
C ASP A 57 6.02 22.63 37.36
N GLY A 58 7.12 21.93 37.62
CA GLY A 58 7.31 21.20 38.88
C GLY A 58 6.17 20.20 39.14
N ASN A 59 5.39 20.44 40.21
CA ASN A 59 4.23 19.64 40.59
C ASN A 59 2.89 20.14 39.99
N LYS A 60 2.91 21.29 39.32
CA LYS A 60 1.72 21.94 38.74
C LYS A 60 1.59 21.58 37.27
N LEU A 61 0.35 21.37 36.84
CA LEU A 61 -0.02 21.21 35.45
C LEU A 61 -0.91 22.37 35.03
N GLU A 62 -0.51 23.09 33.99
CA GLU A 62 -1.37 24.00 33.27
C GLU A 62 -2.19 23.18 32.27
N VAL A 63 -3.50 23.30 32.38
CA VAL A 63 -4.46 22.62 31.50
C VAL A 63 -5.51 23.60 30.99
N LYS A 64 -6.20 23.22 29.93
CA LYS A 64 -7.42 23.90 29.48
C LYS A 64 -8.61 23.00 29.75
N GLU A 65 -9.54 23.44 30.57
CA GLU A 65 -10.83 22.79 30.77
C GLU A 65 -11.74 23.03 29.56
N TYR A 66 -12.55 22.00 29.26
CA TYR A 66 -13.52 22.02 28.17
C TYR A 66 -14.67 22.97 28.49
N CYS A 67 -15.03 23.81 27.51
CA CYS A 67 -16.14 24.74 27.58
C CYS A 67 -17.25 24.27 26.63
N GLU A 68 -18.38 23.85 27.20
CA GLU A 68 -19.53 23.35 26.43
C GLU A 68 -20.08 24.40 25.45
N GLU A 69 -20.08 25.68 25.85
CA GLU A 69 -20.58 26.79 25.00
C GLU A 69 -19.80 26.97 23.70
N ARG A 70 -18.50 26.65 23.71
CA ARG A 70 -17.59 26.87 22.57
C ARG A 70 -17.13 25.58 21.91
N ASP A 71 -17.65 24.44 22.35
CA ASP A 71 -17.21 23.10 21.94
C ASP A 71 -15.67 22.99 21.83
N SER A 72 -14.96 23.50 22.85
CA SER A 72 -13.50 23.59 22.82
C SER A 72 -12.87 23.74 24.20
N PHE A 73 -11.59 23.38 24.30
CA PHE A 73 -10.78 23.56 25.50
C PHE A 73 -10.29 25.01 25.58
N CYS A 74 -10.91 25.83 26.44
CA CYS A 74 -10.59 27.26 26.50
C CYS A 74 -10.47 27.86 27.90
N ILE A 75 -10.85 27.15 28.97
CA ILE A 75 -10.79 27.67 30.34
C ILE A 75 -9.44 27.29 30.96
N PRO A 76 -8.51 28.24 31.20
CA PRO A 76 -7.22 27.91 31.81
C PRO A 76 -7.41 27.47 33.27
N THR A 77 -6.90 26.29 33.61
CA THR A 77 -7.02 25.68 34.93
C THR A 77 -5.67 25.11 35.37
N ILE A 78 -5.43 25.06 36.68
CA ILE A 78 -4.22 24.44 37.26
C ILE A 78 -4.63 23.17 38.01
N LEU A 79 -3.95 22.06 37.72
CA LEU A 79 -4.08 20.80 38.46
C LEU A 79 -2.74 20.45 39.13
N TYR A 80 -2.78 19.63 40.19
CA TYR A 80 -1.57 19.11 40.81
C TYR A 80 -1.35 17.64 40.46
N LEU A 81 -0.11 17.23 40.20
CA LEU A 81 0.21 15.82 39.87
C LEU A 81 -0.23 14.83 40.96
N SER A 82 -0.27 15.28 42.22
CA SER A 82 -0.75 14.49 43.36
C SER A 82 -2.22 14.12 43.30
N GLU A 83 -3.02 14.86 42.53
CA GLU A 83 -4.47 14.68 42.41
C GLU A 83 -4.85 13.81 41.20
N ILE A 84 -3.87 13.48 40.36
CA ILE A 84 -4.09 12.78 39.11
C ILE A 84 -3.80 11.30 39.28
N THR A 85 -4.72 10.46 38.81
CA THR A 85 -4.53 9.01 38.75
C THR A 85 -4.15 8.55 37.34
N PRO A 86 -3.40 7.44 37.19
CA PRO A 86 -3.06 6.87 35.88
C PRO A 86 -4.24 6.63 34.94
N GLU A 87 -5.42 6.33 35.47
CA GLU A 87 -6.64 6.00 34.73
C GLU A 87 -7.37 7.23 34.18
N GLN A 88 -7.08 8.41 34.71
CA GLN A 88 -7.67 9.67 34.22
C GLN A 88 -7.02 10.16 32.94
N VAL A 89 -5.81 9.70 32.61
CA VAL A 89 -5.00 10.28 31.53
C VAL A 89 -5.13 9.47 30.25
N TYR A 90 -5.56 10.09 29.17
CA TYR A 90 -5.71 9.46 27.86
C TYR A 90 -5.21 10.40 26.77
N GLY A 91 -5.13 9.91 25.54
CA GLY A 91 -4.77 10.76 24.42
C GLY A 91 -4.13 9.99 23.29
N THR A 92 -3.29 10.70 22.55
CA THR A 92 -2.76 10.23 21.26
C THR A 92 -1.25 10.42 21.24
N HIS A 93 -0.51 9.35 20.96
CA HIS A 93 0.90 9.43 20.59
C HIS A 93 1.00 9.48 19.06
N TYR A 94 1.41 10.63 18.54
CA TYR A 94 1.77 10.80 17.14
C TYR A 94 3.22 10.37 16.95
N PHE A 95 3.40 9.22 16.30
CA PHE A 95 4.72 8.60 16.15
C PHE A 95 4.97 8.16 14.72
N GLN A 96 5.90 8.83 14.03
CA GLN A 96 6.35 8.51 12.67
C GLN A 96 5.21 8.29 11.66
N GLY A 97 4.18 9.13 11.70
CA GLY A 97 3.02 9.08 10.83
C GLY A 97 1.91 8.13 11.31
N TYR A 98 2.09 7.47 12.45
CA TYR A 98 1.07 6.65 13.11
C TYR A 98 0.38 7.45 14.22
N ARG A 99 -0.92 7.20 14.35
CA ARG A 99 -1.76 7.65 15.44
C ARG A 99 -1.95 6.47 16.40
N ILE A 100 -1.47 6.61 17.64
CA ILE A 100 -1.55 5.56 18.64
C ILE A 100 -2.36 6.10 19.83
N ASP A 101 -3.62 5.72 19.91
CA ASP A 101 -4.49 6.14 20.99
C ASP A 101 -4.23 5.31 22.26
N PHE A 102 -4.18 5.96 23.42
CA PHE A 102 -4.08 5.32 24.71
C PHE A 102 -5.18 5.83 25.65
N ASN A 103 -5.70 4.94 26.49
CA ASN A 103 -6.87 5.23 27.34
C ASN A 103 -6.51 5.52 28.79
N ASP A 104 -5.31 5.11 29.20
CA ASP A 104 -4.73 5.26 30.54
C ASP A 104 -3.20 5.14 30.47
N LEU A 105 -2.49 5.54 31.52
CA LEU A 105 -1.01 5.47 31.53
C LEU A 105 -0.46 4.03 31.56
N ASN A 106 -1.24 3.04 32.01
CA ASN A 106 -0.81 1.64 31.99
C ASN A 106 -0.90 1.06 30.57
N HIS A 107 -1.93 1.44 29.81
CA HIS A 107 -2.02 1.17 28.38
C HIS A 107 -0.87 1.86 27.64
N LEU A 108 -0.56 3.11 28.00
CA LEU A 108 0.55 3.85 27.43
C LEU A 108 1.91 3.16 27.62
N GLU A 109 2.23 2.59 28.79
CA GLU A 109 3.48 1.82 28.97
C GLU A 109 3.63 0.67 27.95
N LYS A 110 2.51 0.05 27.55
CA LYS A 110 2.51 -1.04 26.56
C LYS A 110 2.76 -0.50 25.15
N VAL A 111 2.01 0.53 24.74
CA VAL A 111 2.07 1.07 23.37
C VAL A 111 3.27 2.01 23.14
N ALA A 112 3.85 2.59 24.19
CA ALA A 112 5.11 3.32 24.11
C ALA A 112 6.33 2.42 24.35
N SER A 113 6.14 1.11 24.53
CA SER A 113 7.24 0.18 24.74
C SER A 113 8.19 0.18 23.53
N ARG A 114 9.49 0.01 23.81
CA ARG A 114 10.52 -0.08 22.76
C ARG A 114 10.20 -1.16 21.73
N LYS A 115 9.59 -2.28 22.16
CA LYS A 115 9.15 -3.35 21.26
C LYS A 115 8.10 -2.84 20.27
N PHE A 116 7.00 -2.27 20.76
CA PHE A 116 5.91 -1.76 19.93
C PHE A 116 6.38 -0.69 18.95
N LEU A 117 7.13 0.31 19.43
CA LEU A 117 7.66 1.39 18.58
C LEU A 117 8.67 0.88 17.55
N ASN A 118 9.44 -0.16 17.87
CA ASN A 118 10.35 -0.79 16.91
C ASN A 118 9.62 -1.58 15.83
N ASP A 119 8.50 -2.22 16.17
CA ASP A 119 7.70 -2.93 15.18
C ASP A 119 7.07 -1.93 14.18
N ILE A 120 6.59 -0.77 14.66
CA ILE A 120 6.18 0.35 13.78
C ILE A 120 7.32 0.77 12.84
N ARG A 121 8.54 0.95 13.37
CA ARG A 121 9.70 1.32 12.55
C ARG A 121 10.03 0.27 11.48
N LYS A 122 9.88 -1.03 11.80
CA LYS A 122 10.11 -2.12 10.84
C LYS A 122 9.05 -2.10 9.74
N ASP A 123 7.78 -1.94 10.10
CA ASP A 123 6.68 -1.88 9.14
C ASP A 123 6.83 -0.68 8.20
N ARG A 124 7.22 0.48 8.73
CA ARG A 124 7.56 1.65 7.91
C ARG A 124 8.68 1.36 6.91
N LYS A 125 9.82 0.81 7.37
CA LYS A 125 10.94 0.45 6.48
C LYS A 125 10.54 -0.56 5.41
N LYS A 126 9.66 -1.50 5.75
CA LYS A 126 9.11 -2.47 4.80
C LYS A 126 8.26 -1.77 3.74
N GLU A 127 7.38 -0.86 4.12
CA GLU A 127 6.55 -0.09 3.19
C GLU A 127 7.41 0.81 2.29
N GLU A 128 8.40 1.51 2.84
CA GLU A 128 9.35 2.31 2.06
C GLU A 128 10.11 1.47 1.02
N LYS A 129 10.56 0.28 1.41
CA LYS A 129 11.22 -0.64 0.48
C LYS A 129 10.26 -1.10 -0.62
N GLN A 130 9.00 -1.36 -0.28
CA GLN A 130 7.98 -1.74 -1.28
C GLN A 130 7.64 -0.59 -2.21
N GLN A 131 7.49 0.63 -1.69
CA GLN A 131 7.27 1.85 -2.49
C GLN A 131 8.46 2.13 -3.40
N LYS A 132 9.70 2.01 -2.91
CA LYS A 132 10.90 2.22 -3.73
C LYS A 132 10.97 1.21 -4.87
N ARG A 133 10.79 -0.09 -4.57
CA ARG A 133 10.73 -1.15 -5.60
C ARG A 133 9.61 -0.90 -6.59
N TYR A 134 8.48 -0.37 -6.13
CA TYR A 134 7.35 -0.01 -6.99
C TYR A 134 7.72 1.16 -7.92
N ASN A 135 8.39 2.19 -7.40
CA ASN A 135 8.82 3.38 -8.15
C ASN A 135 9.91 3.10 -9.20
N GLU A 136 10.73 2.07 -8.98
CA GLU A 136 11.76 1.63 -9.93
C GLU A 136 11.18 0.88 -11.14
N GLN A 137 9.93 0.40 -11.06
CA GLN A 137 9.30 -0.35 -12.14
C GLN A 137 8.65 0.63 -13.13
N GLU A 138 9.00 0.50 -14.42
CA GLU A 138 8.25 1.18 -15.47
C GLU A 138 6.85 0.52 -15.59
N ARG A 139 5.86 1.15 -14.95
CA ARG A 139 4.47 0.72 -14.98
C ARG A 139 3.72 1.52 -16.04
N ARG A 140 3.68 0.96 -17.25
CA ARG A 140 2.70 1.36 -18.27
C ARG A 140 1.44 0.52 -18.10
N VAL A 141 0.34 0.97 -18.66
CA VAL A 141 -0.85 0.14 -18.84
C VAL A 141 -0.53 -0.86 -19.94
N ASN A 142 0.12 -1.96 -19.55
CA ASN A 142 0.61 -2.97 -20.51
C ASN A 142 -0.55 -3.67 -21.24
N ASP A 143 -1.71 -3.78 -20.59
CA ASP A 143 -2.92 -4.33 -21.16
C ASP A 143 -4.12 -3.43 -20.82
N ARG A 144 -4.73 -2.84 -21.85
CA ARG A 144 -5.96 -2.04 -21.67
C ARG A 144 -7.10 -2.87 -21.10
N MET A 145 -7.10 -4.19 -21.30
CA MET A 145 -8.15 -5.07 -20.80
C MET A 145 -8.08 -5.26 -19.28
N ASP A 146 -6.92 -5.08 -18.65
CA ASP A 146 -6.81 -5.02 -17.20
C ASP A 146 -7.58 -3.82 -16.63
N VAL A 147 -7.60 -2.71 -17.36
CA VAL A 147 -8.38 -1.52 -17.00
C VAL A 147 -9.87 -1.80 -17.08
N LEU A 148 -10.32 -2.40 -18.19
CA LEU A 148 -11.74 -2.75 -18.35
C LEU A 148 -12.20 -3.73 -17.27
N ASN A 149 -11.40 -4.76 -16.99
CA ASN A 149 -11.67 -5.74 -15.94
C ASN A 149 -11.73 -5.07 -14.56
N ALA A 150 -10.80 -4.16 -14.24
CA ALA A 150 -10.80 -3.42 -12.98
C ALA A 150 -12.09 -2.60 -12.79
N VAL A 151 -12.60 -1.94 -13.84
CA VAL A 151 -13.85 -1.18 -13.78
C VAL A 151 -15.05 -2.11 -13.57
N ILE A 152 -15.10 -3.25 -14.27
CA ILE A 152 -16.15 -4.26 -14.09
C ILE A 152 -16.16 -4.79 -12.66
N GLU A 153 -15.02 -5.22 -12.13
CA GLU A 153 -14.93 -5.76 -10.77
C GLU A 153 -15.35 -4.75 -9.70
N LEU A 154 -14.92 -3.48 -9.85
CA LEU A 154 -15.32 -2.42 -8.93
C LEU A 154 -16.83 -2.17 -8.99
N TYR A 155 -17.42 -2.17 -10.19
CA TYR A 155 -18.86 -2.02 -10.36
C TYR A 155 -19.64 -3.22 -9.82
N MET A 156 -19.17 -4.45 -10.03
CA MET A 156 -19.81 -5.66 -9.49
C MET A 156 -19.83 -5.68 -7.96
N LYS A 157 -18.88 -4.99 -7.32
CA LYS A 157 -18.79 -4.93 -5.86
C LYS A 157 -19.84 -4.01 -5.22
N ASP A 158 -20.10 -2.85 -5.78
CA ASP A 158 -20.94 -1.82 -5.14
C ASP A 158 -21.96 -1.12 -6.05
N GLY A 159 -22.05 -1.51 -7.32
CA GLY A 159 -23.04 -1.02 -8.30
C GLY A 159 -22.87 0.45 -8.71
N SER A 160 -21.78 1.09 -8.32
CA SER A 160 -21.58 2.55 -8.48
C SER A 160 -20.53 2.92 -9.53
N HIS A 161 -20.57 4.17 -9.97
CA HIS A 161 -19.53 4.74 -10.84
C HIS A 161 -18.22 4.92 -10.06
N HIS A 162 -17.09 4.57 -10.67
CA HIS A 162 -15.78 4.70 -10.01
C HIS A 162 -14.91 5.76 -10.67
N GLY A 163 -14.37 6.66 -9.86
CA GLY A 163 -13.41 7.65 -10.29
C GLY A 163 -12.05 7.03 -10.61
N LEU A 164 -11.25 7.76 -11.39
CA LEU A 164 -9.91 7.35 -11.77
C LEU A 164 -9.04 6.91 -10.59
N PRO A 165 -9.00 7.59 -9.42
CA PRO A 165 -8.12 7.17 -8.33
C PRO A 165 -8.44 5.76 -7.82
N LYS A 166 -9.72 5.39 -7.74
CA LYS A 166 -10.15 4.06 -7.28
C LYS A 166 -9.80 2.98 -8.31
N ILE A 167 -9.95 3.28 -9.60
CA ILE A 167 -9.57 2.40 -10.71
C ILE A 167 -8.04 2.22 -10.76
N ALA A 168 -7.28 3.31 -10.68
CA ALA A 168 -5.83 3.30 -10.64
C ALA A 168 -5.32 2.46 -9.45
N THR A 169 -5.89 2.65 -8.26
CA THR A 169 -5.56 1.86 -7.08
C THR A 169 -5.88 0.37 -7.27
N ARG A 170 -6.95 0.03 -7.98
CA ARG A 170 -7.28 -1.37 -8.30
C ARG A 170 -6.25 -2.04 -9.22
N ILE A 171 -5.72 -1.31 -10.20
CA ILE A 171 -4.74 -1.80 -11.18
C ILE A 171 -3.32 -1.82 -10.58
N HIS A 172 -2.96 -0.73 -9.91
CA HIS A 172 -1.58 -0.40 -9.59
C HIS A 172 -1.26 -0.48 -8.09
N SER A 173 -2.23 -0.84 -7.23
CA SER A 173 -2.20 -0.67 -5.76
C SER A 173 -2.07 0.79 -5.32
N PHE A 174 -2.39 1.12 -4.06
CA PHE A 174 -2.32 2.49 -3.54
C PHE A 174 -0.95 3.20 -3.73
N ARG A 175 0.12 2.45 -4.01
CA ARG A 175 1.49 2.95 -4.21
C ARG A 175 1.64 3.85 -5.44
N TRP A 176 0.72 3.78 -6.40
CA TRP A 176 0.76 4.64 -7.60
C TRP A 176 0.67 6.14 -7.26
N GLU A 177 0.00 6.49 -6.15
CA GLU A 177 -0.21 7.89 -5.74
C GLU A 177 1.10 8.61 -5.39
N LEU A 178 2.10 7.86 -4.89
CA LEU A 178 3.43 8.34 -4.54
C LEU A 178 4.47 8.08 -5.64
N HIS A 179 4.05 7.59 -6.79
CA HIS A 179 4.95 7.32 -7.90
C HIS A 179 5.48 8.63 -8.53
N PRO A 180 6.78 8.75 -8.87
CA PRO A 180 7.33 9.95 -9.48
C PRO A 180 6.63 10.34 -10.78
N ARG A 181 6.24 9.33 -11.57
CA ARG A 181 5.51 9.50 -12.85
C ARG A 181 3.98 9.41 -12.71
N LYS A 182 3.41 9.63 -11.51
CA LYS A 182 1.94 9.50 -11.26
C LYS A 182 1.08 10.29 -12.26
N GLY A 183 1.57 11.45 -12.71
CA GLY A 183 0.86 12.28 -13.67
C GLY A 183 0.77 11.64 -15.07
N GLU A 184 1.83 10.96 -15.50
CA GLU A 184 1.82 10.19 -16.75
C GLU A 184 0.91 8.98 -16.65
N MET A 185 1.01 8.21 -15.56
CA MET A 185 0.16 7.05 -15.31
C MET A 185 -1.33 7.44 -15.30
N LYS A 186 -1.67 8.60 -14.69
CA LYS A 186 -3.03 9.13 -14.71
C LYS A 186 -3.50 9.43 -16.13
N ARG A 187 -2.72 10.16 -16.93
CA ARG A 187 -3.09 10.50 -18.32
C ARG A 187 -3.23 9.25 -19.19
N GLU A 188 -2.34 8.28 -19.05
CA GLU A 188 -2.40 7.01 -19.77
C GLU A 188 -3.68 6.25 -19.43
N LEU A 189 -4.00 6.15 -18.14
CA LEU A 189 -5.23 5.52 -17.67
C LEU A 189 -6.49 6.27 -18.16
N GLU A 190 -6.48 7.60 -18.18
CA GLU A 190 -7.56 8.41 -18.75
C GLU A 190 -7.77 8.09 -20.23
N LEU A 191 -6.70 8.07 -21.03
CA LEU A 191 -6.80 7.75 -22.46
C LEU A 191 -7.39 6.36 -22.71
N VAL A 192 -6.98 5.36 -21.90
CA VAL A 192 -7.55 4.01 -22.00
C VAL A 192 -9.02 3.99 -21.62
N LEU A 193 -9.41 4.64 -20.53
CA LEU A 193 -10.81 4.71 -20.10
C LEU A 193 -11.68 5.43 -21.13
N GLU A 194 -11.22 6.54 -21.69
CA GLU A 194 -11.93 7.27 -22.74
C GLU A 194 -12.04 6.43 -24.02
N SER A 195 -11.04 5.60 -24.36
CA SER A 195 -11.16 4.70 -25.51
C SER A 195 -12.33 3.71 -25.38
N PHE A 196 -12.55 3.15 -24.18
CA PHE A 196 -13.71 2.29 -23.92
C PHE A 196 -15.03 3.05 -23.82
N VAL A 197 -15.00 4.35 -23.52
CA VAL A 197 -16.21 5.18 -23.58
C VAL A 197 -16.60 5.41 -25.05
N LEU A 198 -15.62 5.72 -25.91
CA LEU A 198 -15.83 5.91 -27.34
C LEU A 198 -16.36 4.63 -28.01
N ASP A 199 -15.80 3.48 -27.66
CA ASP A 199 -16.20 2.19 -28.19
C ASP A 199 -17.53 1.68 -27.56
N GLY A 200 -17.96 2.26 -26.43
CA GLY A 200 -19.27 1.99 -25.79
C GLY A 200 -19.28 0.89 -24.74
N GLU A 201 -18.12 0.33 -24.38
CA GLU A 201 -17.95 -0.58 -23.24
C GLU A 201 -18.13 0.13 -21.91
N LEU A 202 -17.74 1.41 -21.81
CA LEU A 202 -17.89 2.21 -20.59
C LEU A 202 -18.84 3.39 -20.81
N LYS A 203 -19.44 3.87 -19.72
CA LYS A 203 -20.17 5.14 -19.66
C LYS A 203 -19.63 6.01 -18.53
N LYS A 204 -19.53 7.32 -18.79
CA LYS A 204 -19.17 8.32 -17.80
C LYS A 204 -20.41 8.77 -17.02
N GLY A 205 -20.28 8.97 -15.71
CA GLY A 205 -21.34 9.53 -14.87
C GLY A 205 -21.42 11.05 -14.99
N GLU A 206 -22.57 11.64 -14.66
CA GLU A 206 -22.79 13.09 -14.69
C GLU A 206 -21.85 13.84 -13.74
N HIS A 207 -21.55 13.24 -12.58
CA HIS A 207 -20.58 13.77 -11.60
C HIS A 207 -19.17 13.17 -11.77
N GLY A 208 -18.88 12.60 -12.94
CA GLY A 208 -17.65 11.88 -13.23
C GLY A 208 -17.70 10.39 -12.91
N GLY A 209 -16.56 9.73 -13.05
CA GLY A 209 -16.42 8.28 -12.86
C GLY A 209 -16.96 7.44 -14.00
N TYR A 210 -16.55 6.16 -14.02
CA TYR A 210 -16.82 5.22 -15.11
C TYR A 210 -17.63 4.04 -14.59
N ARG A 211 -18.53 3.53 -15.42
CA ARG A 211 -19.24 2.27 -15.20
C ARG A 211 -19.26 1.41 -16.48
N PRO A 212 -19.30 0.08 -16.35
CA PRO A 212 -19.41 -0.81 -17.51
C PRO A 212 -20.82 -0.79 -18.11
N THR A 213 -20.89 -1.10 -19.40
CA THR A 213 -22.11 -1.45 -20.12
C THR A 213 -22.17 -2.96 -20.37
N GLY A 214 -23.26 -3.46 -20.96
CA GLY A 214 -23.34 -4.86 -21.40
C GLY A 214 -22.25 -5.23 -22.41
N LYS A 215 -21.80 -4.27 -23.26
CA LYS A 215 -20.73 -4.49 -24.24
C LYS A 215 -19.40 -4.84 -23.56
N ALA A 216 -19.11 -4.26 -22.38
CA ALA A 216 -17.88 -4.54 -21.65
C ALA A 216 -17.69 -6.03 -21.33
N PHE A 217 -18.78 -6.72 -20.96
CA PHE A 217 -18.72 -8.17 -20.69
C PHE A 217 -18.44 -8.98 -21.93
N THR A 218 -19.04 -8.62 -23.07
CA THR A 218 -18.78 -9.28 -24.35
C THR A 218 -17.33 -9.08 -24.77
N THR A 219 -16.83 -7.83 -24.73
CA THR A 219 -15.44 -7.49 -25.08
C THR A 219 -14.44 -8.25 -24.21
N LEU A 220 -14.69 -8.34 -22.89
CA LEU A 220 -13.82 -9.10 -21.98
C LEU A 220 -13.84 -10.62 -22.25
N GLY A 221 -15.02 -11.18 -22.56
CA GLY A 221 -15.17 -12.59 -22.89
C GLY A 221 -14.47 -12.98 -24.21
N GLU A 222 -14.58 -12.13 -25.22
CA GLU A 222 -13.88 -12.30 -26.50
C GLU A 222 -12.36 -12.24 -26.32
N TYR A 223 -11.88 -11.26 -25.56
CA TYR A 223 -10.45 -11.13 -25.25
C TYR A 223 -9.89 -12.32 -24.48
N SER A 224 -10.61 -12.82 -23.47
CA SER A 224 -10.21 -14.01 -22.71
C SER A 224 -10.09 -15.24 -23.62
N THR A 225 -11.07 -15.42 -24.52
CA THR A 225 -11.06 -16.52 -25.48
C THR A 225 -9.88 -16.42 -26.45
N GLN A 226 -9.62 -15.22 -26.98
CA GLN A 226 -8.49 -14.96 -27.89
C GLN A 226 -7.15 -15.17 -27.19
N SER A 227 -6.99 -14.67 -25.96
CA SER A 227 -5.78 -14.84 -25.15
C SER A 227 -5.50 -16.32 -24.84
N ARG A 228 -6.55 -17.10 -24.53
CA ARG A 228 -6.42 -18.55 -24.33
C ARG A 228 -5.95 -19.26 -25.60
N ARG A 229 -6.55 -18.92 -26.75
CA ARG A 229 -6.14 -19.47 -28.05
C ARG A 229 -4.68 -19.14 -28.37
N HIS A 230 -4.24 -17.90 -28.15
CA HIS A 230 -2.85 -17.49 -28.37
C HIS A 230 -1.86 -18.23 -27.46
N ALA A 231 -2.23 -18.45 -26.19
CA ALA A 231 -1.42 -19.23 -25.26
C ALA A 231 -1.31 -20.72 -25.67
N GLU A 232 -2.42 -21.31 -26.12
CA GLU A 232 -2.43 -22.68 -26.67
C GLU A 232 -1.56 -22.79 -27.93
N ILE A 233 -1.69 -21.86 -28.87
CA ILE A 233 -0.87 -21.80 -30.09
C ILE A 233 0.62 -21.65 -29.74
N SER A 234 0.97 -20.78 -28.78
CA SER A 234 2.36 -20.56 -28.37
C SER A 234 2.96 -21.82 -27.71
N LYS A 235 2.17 -22.55 -26.91
CA LYS A 235 2.58 -23.85 -26.36
C LYS A 235 2.79 -24.90 -27.45
N LEU A 236 1.89 -24.97 -28.43
CA LEU A 236 2.03 -25.87 -29.58
C LEU A 236 3.28 -25.53 -30.42
N GLN A 237 3.54 -24.25 -30.67
CA GLN A 237 4.73 -23.80 -31.41
C GLN A 237 6.03 -24.13 -30.66
N SER A 238 6.11 -23.87 -29.36
CA SER A 238 7.29 -24.23 -28.56
C SER A 238 7.52 -25.75 -28.48
N GLY A 239 6.43 -26.54 -28.42
CA GLY A 239 6.50 -28.00 -28.54
C GLY A 239 7.00 -28.45 -29.91
N THR A 240 6.53 -27.81 -30.98
CA THR A 240 6.94 -28.09 -32.36
C THR A 240 8.42 -27.79 -32.56
N VAL A 241 8.92 -26.64 -32.09
CA VAL A 241 10.35 -26.28 -32.17
C VAL A 241 11.23 -27.33 -31.48
N ARG A 242 10.82 -27.80 -30.29
CA ARG A 242 11.54 -28.87 -29.57
C ARG A 242 11.51 -30.19 -30.33
N ALA A 243 10.36 -30.57 -30.89
CA ALA A 243 10.22 -31.78 -31.68
C ALA A 243 11.07 -31.71 -32.97
N THR A 244 11.08 -30.58 -33.67
CA THR A 244 11.90 -30.35 -34.87
C THR A 244 13.39 -30.39 -34.54
N ALA A 245 13.82 -29.80 -33.41
CA ALA A 245 15.20 -29.88 -32.97
C ALA A 245 15.63 -31.33 -32.66
N LEU A 246 14.79 -32.10 -31.98
CA LEU A 246 15.05 -33.52 -31.72
C LEU A 246 15.09 -34.36 -33.01
N ALA A 247 14.18 -34.09 -33.95
CA ALA A 247 14.16 -34.76 -35.24
C ALA A 247 15.41 -34.45 -36.08
N ALA A 248 15.89 -33.19 -36.06
CA ALA A 248 17.13 -32.81 -36.72
C ALA A 248 18.34 -33.54 -36.13
N ILE A 249 18.41 -33.67 -34.79
CA ILE A 249 19.47 -34.44 -34.11
C ILE A 249 19.40 -35.92 -34.51
N ALA A 250 18.21 -36.52 -34.52
CA ALA A 250 18.00 -37.91 -34.90
C ALA A 250 18.38 -38.18 -36.37
N ALA A 251 18.09 -37.24 -37.28
CA ALA A 251 18.47 -37.32 -38.69
C ALA A 251 19.99 -37.26 -38.89
N ILE A 252 20.69 -36.41 -38.13
CA ILE A 252 22.17 -36.36 -38.14
C ILE A 252 22.74 -37.68 -37.61
N ALA A 253 22.18 -38.21 -36.52
CA ALA A 253 22.62 -39.45 -35.90
C ALA A 253 22.36 -40.70 -36.77
N SER A 254 21.31 -40.71 -37.59
CA SER A 254 21.02 -41.81 -38.51
C SER A 254 21.81 -41.74 -39.82
N ALA A 255 22.28 -40.55 -40.21
CA ALA A 255 23.11 -40.37 -41.40
C ALA A 255 24.58 -40.79 -41.21
N THR A 256 25.10 -40.81 -39.98
CA THR A 256 26.51 -41.17 -39.70
C THR A 256 26.93 -42.58 -40.15
N PRO A 257 26.17 -43.68 -39.93
CA PRO A 257 26.56 -45.00 -40.43
C PRO A 257 26.54 -45.07 -41.97
N VAL A 258 25.62 -44.37 -42.63
CA VAL A 258 25.53 -44.32 -44.09
C VAL A 258 26.73 -43.56 -44.67
N ILE A 259 27.09 -42.42 -44.09
CA ILE A 259 28.25 -41.62 -44.52
C ILE A 259 29.57 -42.39 -44.30
N MET A 260 29.71 -43.09 -43.17
CA MET A 260 30.88 -43.97 -42.95
C MET A 260 30.98 -45.09 -43.99
N LEU A 261 29.86 -45.72 -44.36
CA LEU A 261 29.84 -46.76 -45.40
C LEU A 261 30.27 -46.21 -46.77
N TYR A 262 29.84 -45.00 -47.13
CA TYR A 262 30.28 -44.34 -48.36
C TYR A 262 31.77 -43.97 -48.32
N LEU A 263 32.28 -43.45 -47.21
CA LEU A 263 33.69 -43.12 -47.04
C LEU A 263 34.58 -44.37 -47.06
N ALA A 264 34.15 -45.47 -46.43
CA ALA A 264 34.87 -46.74 -46.46
C ALA A 264 34.90 -47.36 -47.88
N LYS A 265 33.79 -47.29 -48.62
CA LYS A 265 33.76 -47.69 -50.04
C LYS A 265 34.67 -46.81 -50.90
N LEU A 266 34.68 -45.50 -50.68
CA LEU A 266 35.55 -44.56 -51.40
C LEU A 266 37.03 -44.82 -51.12
N PHE A 267 37.40 -45.07 -49.87
CA PHE A 267 38.77 -45.38 -49.49
C PHE A 267 39.26 -46.70 -50.09
N ASN A 268 38.42 -47.74 -50.07
CA ASN A 268 38.75 -49.03 -50.68
C ASN A 268 38.86 -48.96 -52.22
N THR A 269 38.06 -48.12 -52.88
CA THR A 269 38.16 -47.91 -54.33
C THR A 269 39.42 -47.15 -54.71
N ILE A 270 39.81 -46.12 -53.95
CA ILE A 270 41.07 -45.40 -54.15
C ILE A 270 42.27 -46.34 -53.94
N LYS A 271 42.23 -47.20 -52.92
CA LYS A 271 43.29 -48.18 -52.63
C LYS A 271 43.42 -49.28 -53.69
N ALA A 272 42.35 -49.57 -54.44
CA ALA A 272 42.38 -50.54 -55.55
C ALA A 272 42.85 -49.92 -56.88
N LEU A 273 42.91 -48.59 -56.97
CA LEU A 273 43.37 -47.83 -58.13
C LEU A 273 44.86 -47.39 -58.03
N LEU A 274 45.47 -47.57 -56.86
CA LEU A 274 46.90 -47.38 -56.56
C LEU A 274 47.61 -48.73 -56.52
#